data_AF-A0AAN5CBT0-F1
#
_entry.id   AF-A0AAN5CBT0-F1
#
_cell.length_a   1.000
_cell.length_b   1.000
_cell.length_c   1.000
_cell.angle_alpha   90.00
_cell.angle_beta   90.00
_cell.angle_gamma   90.00
#
_symmetry.space_group_name_H-M   'P 1'
#
loop_
_entity.id
_entity.type
_entity.pdbx_description
1 polymer ?
#
loop_
_entity_poly.entity_id
_entity_poly.type
_entity_poly.pdbx_seq_one_letter_code
_entity_poly.pdbx_strand_id
1 'polypeptide(L)'
;RGLTRYLQNRKGFSERFVRNHWANPSSSQTAGPSGTNTTERQEDKRDSEFAASFKKLLPSQQFRDGLSESEKRRLELLIKQTELYCYLARKVPTTISDKDWSTLLNLRSVKDRVYKLEFIAVREWREEKDRLKTSGSEGFGAIMEQEIERFNAGGMGYGPLLYELLCNALRRRDRLNLIKGANVWSSLRLMDEHPVIVIDMQYVFDGQHEKERTMRNQLKECINENMCSTRPLPVILSNVPDNENGKLYMEKDLDFWGSEFQHQMILPDVEKVSPRAAVIKATGKTNPKIVYISQYAMKMLDGPLKADACELRSFF
;
A
#
# COMPACT_ATOMS: atom_id res chain seq x y z
N ARG A 1 2.38 -21.18 18.53
CA ARG A 1 3.64 -20.50 18.18
C ARG A 1 3.60 -19.85 16.78
N GLY A 2 3.10 -20.51 15.73
CA GLY A 2 3.05 -19.93 14.36
C GLY A 2 2.10 -18.74 14.17
N LEU A 3 0.87 -18.81 14.72
CA LEU A 3 -0.12 -17.73 14.61
C LEU A 3 0.34 -16.43 15.28
N THR A 4 0.89 -16.55 16.50
CA THR A 4 1.40 -15.43 17.29
C THR A 4 2.55 -14.71 16.57
N ARG A 5 3.46 -15.47 15.94
CA ARG A 5 4.59 -14.91 15.19
C ARG A 5 4.15 -14.24 13.89
N TYR A 6 3.17 -14.84 13.19
CA TYR A 6 2.57 -14.26 11.97
C TYR A 6 1.86 -12.93 12.26
N LEU A 7 1.14 -12.84 13.38
CA LEU A 7 0.40 -11.64 13.78
C LEU A 7 1.30 -10.57 14.42
N GLN A 8 2.36 -10.95 15.13
CA GLN A 8 3.37 -10.01 15.67
C GLN A 8 4.09 -9.24 14.55
N ASN A 9 4.38 -9.88 13.41
CA ASN A 9 4.99 -9.19 12.27
C ASN A 9 4.07 -8.13 11.62
N ARG A 10 2.76 -8.13 11.91
CA ARG A 10 1.81 -7.09 11.48
C ARG A 10 1.55 -6.00 12.52
N LYS A 11 1.87 -6.22 13.81
CA LYS A 11 1.60 -5.26 14.90
C LYS A 11 2.33 -3.92 14.74
N GLY A 12 3.51 -3.89 14.12
CA GLY A 12 4.27 -2.65 13.85
C GLY A 12 3.54 -1.66 12.94
N PHE A 13 2.51 -2.10 12.21
CA PHE A 13 1.73 -1.25 11.31
C PHE A 13 0.40 -0.77 11.92
N SER A 14 -0.14 -1.44 12.95
CA SER A 14 -1.46 -1.11 13.53
C SER A 14 -1.39 -0.11 14.69
N GLU A 15 -0.28 -0.01 15.42
CA GLU A 15 -0.17 0.90 16.56
C GLU A 15 -0.28 2.38 16.17
N ARG A 16 0.05 2.74 14.93
CA ARG A 16 -0.12 4.12 14.43
C ARG A 16 -1.56 4.47 14.01
N PHE A 17 -2.46 3.48 13.84
CA PHE A 17 -3.78 3.72 13.27
C PHE A 17 -4.92 3.61 14.31
N VAL A 18 -4.69 2.93 15.44
CA VAL A 18 -5.72 2.73 16.49
C VAL A 18 -5.92 3.98 17.36
N ARG A 19 -4.96 4.91 17.44
CA ARG A 19 -5.13 6.15 18.21
C ARG A 19 -6.16 7.14 17.66
N ASN A 20 -6.57 7.03 16.39
CA ASN A 20 -7.28 8.13 15.73
C ASN A 20 -8.77 7.89 15.42
N HIS A 21 -9.37 6.73 15.70
CA HIS A 21 -10.73 6.42 15.20
C HIS A 21 -11.78 5.94 16.21
N TRP A 22 -11.55 6.09 17.52
CA TRP A 22 -12.60 5.91 18.53
C TRP A 22 -12.51 6.92 19.69
N ALA A 23 -12.09 8.15 19.41
CA ALA A 23 -12.25 9.25 20.35
C ALA A 23 -13.61 9.92 20.10
N ASN A 24 -14.58 9.67 20.98
CA ASN A 24 -15.79 10.49 21.08
C ASN A 24 -15.38 11.94 21.40
N PRO A 25 -15.84 12.96 20.64
CA PRO A 25 -15.58 14.35 20.99
C PRO A 25 -16.70 14.85 21.92
N SER A 26 -16.66 14.47 23.20
CA SER A 26 -17.41 15.17 24.26
C SER A 26 -17.09 14.61 25.65
N SER A 27 -16.26 15.32 26.40
CA SER A 27 -16.47 15.66 27.82
C SER A 27 -15.18 16.22 28.42
N SER A 28 -15.16 17.55 28.54
CA SER A 28 -14.31 18.26 29.48
C SER A 28 -14.82 18.01 30.90
N GLN A 29 -14.19 17.11 31.68
CA GLN A 29 -14.35 17.10 33.14
C GLN A 29 -13.03 16.75 33.85
N THR A 30 -12.49 17.79 34.49
CA THR A 30 -11.79 17.86 35.78
C THR A 30 -11.28 16.59 36.45
N ALA A 31 -10.01 16.67 36.85
CA ALA A 31 -9.26 15.70 37.65
C ALA A 31 -9.87 15.43 39.05
N GLY A 32 -9.88 14.15 39.44
CA GLY A 32 -10.11 13.66 40.80
C GLY A 32 -9.69 12.17 40.91
N PRO A 33 -9.10 11.70 42.02
CA PRO A 33 -8.43 10.40 42.06
C PRO A 33 -9.33 9.30 42.63
N SER A 34 -9.50 8.19 41.91
CA SER A 34 -9.77 6.85 42.47
C SER A 34 -9.70 5.79 41.36
N GLY A 35 -8.48 5.42 40.97
CA GLY A 35 -8.23 4.35 40.00
C GLY A 35 -8.03 3.02 40.71
N THR A 36 -9.01 2.11 40.59
CA THR A 36 -8.81 0.65 40.57
C THR A 36 -10.08 -0.11 40.12
N ASN A 37 -11.29 0.36 40.47
CA ASN A 37 -12.52 -0.44 40.23
C ASN A 37 -13.17 -0.31 38.83
N THR A 38 -12.79 0.68 38.03
CA THR A 38 -13.48 0.98 36.75
C THR A 38 -12.92 0.15 35.59
N THR A 39 -11.65 -0.22 35.65
CA THR A 39 -10.94 -0.95 34.58
C THR A 39 -11.33 -2.43 34.56
N GLU A 40 -11.39 -3.07 35.73
CA GLU A 40 -11.79 -4.49 35.86
C GLU A 40 -13.23 -4.72 35.39
N ARG A 41 -14.17 -3.84 35.78
CA ARG A 41 -15.58 -3.91 35.31
C ARG A 41 -15.75 -3.72 33.81
N GLN A 42 -14.82 -3.05 33.13
CA GLN A 42 -14.83 -2.87 31.68
C GLN A 42 -14.16 -4.04 30.94
N GLU A 43 -13.23 -4.74 31.59
CA GLU A 43 -12.64 -5.99 31.07
C GLU A 43 -13.66 -7.13 31.12
N ASP A 44 -14.34 -7.30 32.26
CA ASP A 44 -15.36 -8.34 32.43
C ASP A 44 -16.53 -8.21 31.43
N LYS A 45 -16.96 -6.98 31.13
CA LYS A 45 -18.00 -6.72 30.13
C LYS A 45 -17.55 -7.06 28.72
N ARG A 46 -16.32 -6.70 28.34
CA ARG A 46 -15.75 -6.99 27.02
C ARG A 46 -15.59 -8.49 26.79
N ASP A 47 -15.13 -9.21 27.79
CA ASP A 47 -14.95 -10.66 27.70
C ASP A 47 -16.30 -11.39 27.65
N SER A 48 -17.31 -10.87 28.35
CA SER A 48 -18.68 -11.40 28.28
C SER A 48 -19.33 -11.20 26.89
N GLU A 49 -19.20 -10.01 26.30
CA GLU A 49 -19.70 -9.71 24.95
C GLU A 49 -18.95 -10.51 23.87
N PHE A 50 -17.63 -10.66 24.02
CA PHE A 50 -16.82 -11.50 23.15
C PHE A 50 -17.26 -12.97 23.23
N ALA A 51 -17.43 -13.52 24.43
CA ALA A 51 -17.90 -14.90 24.60
C ALA A 51 -19.30 -15.12 23.99
N ALA A 52 -20.21 -14.14 24.12
CA ALA A 52 -21.54 -14.20 23.53
C ALA A 52 -21.51 -14.16 22.00
N SER A 53 -20.66 -13.32 21.41
CA SER A 53 -20.47 -13.25 19.95
C SER A 53 -19.78 -14.50 19.39
N PHE A 54 -18.75 -15.01 20.07
CA PHE A 54 -18.02 -16.20 19.63
C PHE A 54 -18.88 -17.46 19.65
N LYS A 55 -19.79 -17.59 20.62
CA LYS A 55 -20.76 -18.69 20.67
C LYS A 55 -21.59 -18.83 19.39
N LYS A 56 -21.83 -17.73 18.65
CA LYS A 56 -22.57 -17.75 17.38
C LYS A 56 -21.77 -18.35 16.22
N LEU A 57 -20.45 -18.42 16.35
CA LEU A 57 -19.53 -18.93 15.32
C LEU A 57 -19.29 -20.44 15.43
N LEU A 58 -19.74 -21.04 16.53
CA LEU A 58 -19.55 -22.45 16.81
C LEU A 58 -20.33 -23.32 15.80
N PRO A 59 -19.78 -24.49 15.43
CA PRO A 59 -20.48 -25.43 14.54
C PRO A 59 -21.74 -25.94 15.22
N SER A 60 -22.73 -26.33 14.41
CA SER A 60 -23.99 -26.89 14.90
C SER A 60 -23.76 -28.16 15.74
N GLN A 61 -24.71 -28.47 16.62
CA GLN A 61 -24.62 -29.68 17.44
C GLN A 61 -24.64 -30.95 16.58
N GLN A 62 -25.46 -30.97 15.53
CA GLN A 62 -25.54 -32.08 14.57
C GLN A 62 -24.20 -32.34 13.88
N PHE A 63 -23.48 -31.26 13.51
CA PHE A 63 -22.15 -31.39 12.92
C PHE A 63 -21.15 -32.02 13.90
N ARG A 64 -21.19 -31.65 15.18
CA ARG A 64 -20.28 -32.19 16.21
C ARG A 64 -20.52 -33.67 16.47
N ASP A 65 -21.79 -34.06 16.50
CA ASP A 65 -22.19 -35.43 16.82
C ASP A 65 -21.88 -36.38 15.65
N GLY A 66 -21.87 -35.88 14.41
CA GLY A 66 -21.53 -36.64 13.20
C GLY A 66 -20.03 -36.89 12.95
N LEU A 67 -19.13 -36.37 13.79
CA LEU A 67 -17.68 -36.54 13.62
C LEU A 67 -17.14 -37.77 14.37
N SER A 68 -16.07 -38.38 13.85
CA SER A 68 -15.33 -39.40 14.59
C SER A 68 -14.61 -38.82 15.81
N GLU A 69 -14.28 -39.65 16.79
CA GLU A 69 -13.54 -39.20 17.99
C GLU A 69 -12.19 -38.53 17.66
N SER A 70 -11.54 -38.94 16.58
CA SER A 70 -10.30 -38.32 16.11
C SER A 70 -10.52 -36.90 15.56
N GLU A 71 -11.66 -36.68 14.89
CA GLU A 71 -12.05 -35.40 14.31
C GLU A 71 -12.60 -34.44 15.37
N LYS A 72 -13.32 -34.95 16.39
CA LYS A 72 -13.75 -34.15 17.55
C LYS A 72 -12.57 -33.50 18.26
N ARG A 73 -11.50 -34.25 18.53
CA ARG A 73 -10.25 -33.70 19.12
C ARG A 73 -9.62 -32.62 18.24
N ARG A 74 -9.64 -32.80 16.91
CA ARG A 74 -9.15 -31.78 15.96
C ARG A 74 -10.05 -30.56 15.92
N LEU A 75 -11.37 -30.75 16.03
CA LEU A 75 -12.34 -29.68 16.06
C LEU A 75 -12.17 -28.81 17.30
N GLU A 76 -11.93 -29.38 18.47
CA GLU A 76 -11.65 -28.61 19.69
C GLU A 76 -10.42 -27.71 19.53
N LEU A 77 -9.35 -28.23 18.93
CA LEU A 77 -8.16 -27.43 18.64
C LEU A 77 -8.47 -26.32 17.64
N LEU A 78 -9.29 -26.59 16.62
CA LEU A 78 -9.73 -25.61 15.64
C LEU A 78 -10.58 -24.52 16.27
N ILE A 79 -11.51 -24.85 17.17
CA ILE A 79 -12.33 -23.89 17.90
C ILE A 79 -11.44 -22.91 18.66
N LYS A 80 -10.42 -23.40 19.39
CA LYS A 80 -9.44 -22.54 20.07
C LYS A 80 -8.62 -21.68 19.12
N GLN A 81 -8.26 -22.21 17.94
CA GLN A 81 -7.58 -21.42 16.91
C GLN A 81 -8.46 -20.31 16.35
N THR A 82 -9.74 -20.60 16.11
CA THR A 82 -10.74 -19.64 15.63
C THR A 82 -11.01 -18.58 16.69
N GLU A 83 -11.11 -18.96 17.97
CA GLU A 83 -11.24 -18.03 19.10
C GLU A 83 -10.08 -17.03 19.15
N LEU A 84 -8.85 -17.54 19.07
CA LEU A 84 -7.65 -16.70 19.05
C LEU A 84 -7.59 -15.80 17.80
N TYR A 85 -8.06 -16.30 16.66
CA TYR A 85 -8.20 -15.47 15.46
C TYR A 85 -9.22 -14.36 15.70
N CYS A 86 -10.40 -14.65 16.24
CA CYS A 86 -11.44 -13.65 16.51
C CYS A 86 -10.96 -12.57 17.47
N TYR A 87 -10.13 -12.93 18.45
CA TYR A 87 -9.55 -11.99 19.41
C TYR A 87 -8.51 -11.06 18.76
N LEU A 88 -7.72 -11.54 17.80
CA LEU A 88 -6.57 -10.80 17.24
C LEU A 88 -6.83 -10.16 15.87
N ALA A 89 -7.83 -10.65 15.13
CA ALA A 89 -8.05 -10.24 13.76
C ALA A 89 -8.72 -8.86 13.69
N ARG A 90 -8.32 -8.08 12.68
CA ARG A 90 -8.96 -6.80 12.37
C ARG A 90 -10.41 -6.96 11.91
N LYS A 91 -10.72 -8.11 11.31
CA LYS A 91 -12.06 -8.47 10.81
C LYS A 91 -12.36 -9.90 11.23
N VAL A 92 -13.54 -10.07 11.82
CA VAL A 92 -14.00 -11.34 12.37
C VAL A 92 -15.25 -11.76 11.60
N PRO A 93 -15.38 -13.04 11.22
CA PRO A 93 -16.62 -13.55 10.66
C PRO A 93 -17.79 -13.32 11.62
N THR A 94 -18.96 -12.99 11.07
CA THR A 94 -20.21 -12.96 11.82
C THR A 94 -20.85 -14.33 11.91
N THR A 95 -20.64 -15.18 10.91
CA THR A 95 -21.15 -16.56 10.87
C THR A 95 -20.11 -17.50 10.24
N ILE A 96 -20.09 -18.76 10.69
CA ILE A 96 -19.28 -19.83 10.08
C ILE A 96 -20.20 -21.03 9.86
N SER A 97 -20.38 -21.43 8.61
CA SER A 97 -21.25 -22.57 8.28
C SER A 97 -20.59 -23.92 8.60
N ASP A 98 -21.39 -24.98 8.77
CA ASP A 98 -20.88 -26.33 8.97
C ASP A 98 -20.01 -26.81 7.79
N LYS A 99 -20.30 -26.35 6.57
CA LYS A 99 -19.47 -26.59 5.38
C LYS A 99 -18.10 -25.91 5.50
N ASP A 100 -18.06 -24.70 6.06
CA ASP A 100 -16.80 -24.01 6.33
C ASP A 100 -16.01 -24.71 7.44
N TRP A 101 -16.68 -25.21 8.47
CA TRP A 101 -16.06 -26.04 9.52
C TRP A 101 -15.48 -27.35 8.98
N SER A 102 -16.19 -28.04 8.10
CA SER A 102 -15.67 -29.22 7.38
C SER A 102 -14.42 -28.86 6.54
N THR A 103 -14.46 -27.71 5.87
CA THR A 103 -13.30 -27.22 5.10
C THR A 103 -12.11 -26.94 6.01
N LEU A 104 -12.32 -26.27 7.15
CA LEU A 104 -11.29 -25.96 8.14
C LEU A 104 -10.65 -27.22 8.75
N LEU A 105 -11.44 -28.28 8.96
CA LEU A 105 -10.95 -29.59 9.40
C LEU A 105 -10.01 -30.24 8.39
N ASN A 106 -10.30 -30.10 7.09
CA ASN A 106 -9.50 -30.67 6.01
C ASN A 106 -8.19 -29.90 5.74
N LEU A 107 -8.11 -28.63 6.12
CA LEU A 107 -6.91 -27.81 5.96
C LEU A 107 -5.81 -28.22 6.95
N ARG A 108 -4.61 -28.52 6.44
CA ARG A 108 -3.47 -29.00 7.24
C ARG A 108 -2.68 -27.87 7.91
N SER A 109 -2.55 -26.73 7.25
CA SER A 109 -1.76 -25.60 7.75
C SER A 109 -2.60 -24.60 8.54
N VAL A 110 -2.04 -24.08 9.64
CA VAL A 110 -2.62 -22.95 10.38
C VAL A 110 -2.75 -21.72 9.47
N LYS A 111 -1.80 -21.52 8.56
CA LYS A 111 -1.81 -20.40 7.62
C LYS A 111 -3.04 -20.44 6.71
N ASP A 112 -3.36 -21.61 6.18
CA ASP A 112 -4.49 -21.79 5.25
C ASP A 112 -5.84 -21.62 5.97
N ARG A 113 -5.92 -22.09 7.22
CA ARG A 113 -7.10 -21.89 8.08
C ARG A 113 -7.33 -20.40 8.35
N VAL A 114 -6.27 -19.64 8.63
CA VAL A 114 -6.34 -18.18 8.80
C VAL A 114 -6.81 -17.50 7.53
N TYR A 115 -6.26 -17.87 6.37
CA TYR A 115 -6.73 -17.31 5.10
C TYR A 115 -8.19 -17.63 4.81
N LYS A 116 -8.65 -18.83 5.16
CA LYS A 116 -10.05 -19.21 5.02
C LYS A 116 -10.96 -18.36 5.93
N LEU A 117 -10.58 -18.15 7.19
CA LEU A 117 -11.32 -17.28 8.11
C LEU A 117 -11.32 -15.81 7.65
N GLU A 118 -10.18 -15.30 7.18
CA GLU A 118 -10.06 -13.96 6.63
C GLU A 118 -10.92 -13.79 5.37
N PHE A 119 -10.94 -14.81 4.50
CA PHE A 119 -11.79 -14.83 3.32
C PHE A 119 -13.28 -14.73 3.67
N ILE A 120 -13.75 -15.51 4.66
CA ILE A 120 -15.15 -15.45 5.12
C ILE A 120 -15.47 -14.04 5.64
N ALA A 121 -14.64 -13.51 6.54
CA ALA A 121 -14.84 -12.19 7.14
C ALA A 121 -14.83 -11.06 6.10
N VAL A 122 -13.93 -11.14 5.11
CA VAL A 122 -13.86 -10.15 4.02
C VAL A 122 -15.07 -10.25 3.10
N ARG A 123 -15.54 -11.46 2.81
CA ARG A 123 -16.73 -11.69 1.98
C ARG A 123 -17.97 -11.10 2.66
N GLU A 124 -18.25 -11.46 3.91
CA GLU A 124 -19.39 -10.92 4.66
C GLU A 124 -19.33 -9.39 4.73
N TRP A 125 -18.14 -8.82 4.97
CA TRP A 125 -17.98 -7.35 4.98
C TRP A 125 -18.26 -6.69 3.62
N ARG A 126 -17.90 -7.35 2.51
CA ARG A 126 -18.20 -6.85 1.16
C ARG A 126 -19.70 -6.91 0.90
N GLU A 127 -20.34 -8.03 1.23
CA GLU A 127 -21.79 -8.22 1.12
C GLU A 127 -22.55 -7.18 1.95
N GLU A 128 -22.12 -6.93 3.19
CA GLU A 128 -22.68 -5.86 4.04
C GLU A 128 -22.54 -4.49 3.39
N LYS A 129 -21.34 -4.18 2.88
CA LYS A 129 -21.07 -2.90 2.22
C LYS A 129 -21.90 -2.73 0.94
N ASP A 130 -22.07 -3.79 0.17
CA ASP A 130 -22.87 -3.75 -1.06
C ASP A 130 -24.38 -3.69 -0.78
N ARG A 131 -24.84 -4.33 0.31
CA ARG A 131 -26.19 -4.12 0.85
C ARG A 131 -26.38 -2.66 1.26
N LEU A 132 -25.44 -2.09 2.02
CA LEU A 132 -25.47 -0.69 2.45
C LEU A 132 -25.40 0.30 1.28
N LYS A 133 -24.75 -0.04 0.16
CA LYS A 133 -24.80 0.79 -1.05
C LYS A 133 -26.18 0.73 -1.71
N THR A 134 -26.80 -0.45 -1.73
CA THR A 134 -28.12 -0.67 -2.35
C THR A 134 -29.25 -0.07 -1.51
N SER A 135 -29.17 -0.16 -0.17
CA SER A 135 -30.10 0.50 0.77
C SER A 135 -29.72 1.96 1.07
N GLY A 136 -28.54 2.39 0.62
CA GLY A 136 -27.97 3.70 0.90
C GLY A 136 -28.73 4.85 0.26
N SER A 137 -29.61 4.63 -0.73
CA SER A 137 -30.41 5.72 -1.31
C SER A 137 -31.44 6.29 -0.34
N GLU A 138 -32.02 5.47 0.54
CA GLU A 138 -33.08 5.92 1.47
C GLU A 138 -32.51 6.47 2.78
N GLY A 139 -31.46 5.85 3.32
CA GLY A 139 -30.81 6.34 4.55
C GLY A 139 -29.94 7.60 4.35
N PHE A 140 -29.37 7.78 3.16
CA PHE A 140 -28.54 8.95 2.86
C PHE A 140 -29.36 10.24 2.83
N GLY A 141 -30.62 10.20 2.40
CA GLY A 141 -31.52 11.36 2.42
C GLY A 141 -31.72 11.91 3.83
N ALA A 142 -32.07 11.04 4.78
CA ALA A 142 -32.30 11.45 6.18
C ALA A 142 -31.03 11.95 6.87
N ILE A 143 -29.88 11.33 6.60
CA ILE A 143 -28.58 11.80 7.12
C ILE A 143 -28.22 13.16 6.52
N MET A 144 -28.45 13.34 5.22
CA MET A 144 -28.17 14.61 4.53
C MET A 144 -29.06 15.73 5.05
N GLU A 145 -30.33 15.45 5.34
CA GLU A 145 -31.27 16.43 5.90
C GLU A 145 -30.83 16.90 7.30
N GLN A 146 -30.39 15.98 8.15
CA GLN A 146 -29.79 16.33 9.45
C GLN A 146 -28.51 17.16 9.32
N GLU A 147 -27.65 16.84 8.35
CA GLU A 147 -26.41 17.61 8.12
C GLU A 147 -26.72 19.01 7.55
N ILE A 148 -27.75 19.15 6.70
CA ILE A 148 -28.24 20.45 6.21
C ILE A 148 -28.80 21.28 7.37
N GLU A 149 -29.63 20.71 8.24
CA GLU A 149 -30.16 21.40 9.41
C GLU A 149 -29.03 21.88 10.33
N ARG A 150 -28.05 21.00 10.60
CA ARG A 150 -26.88 21.34 11.41
C ARG A 150 -26.07 22.48 10.80
N PHE A 151 -25.90 22.50 9.47
CA PHE A 151 -25.22 23.58 8.76
C PHE A 151 -26.00 24.91 8.83
N ASN A 152 -27.31 24.88 8.57
CA ASN A 152 -28.18 26.06 8.62
C ASN A 152 -28.28 26.66 10.03
N ALA A 153 -28.15 25.84 11.07
CA ALA A 153 -28.06 26.27 12.46
C ALA A 153 -26.67 26.87 12.84
N GLY A 154 -25.74 26.96 11.89
CA GLY A 154 -24.37 27.45 12.12
C GLY A 154 -23.39 26.41 12.67
N GLY A 155 -23.78 25.14 12.68
CA GLY A 155 -22.91 24.01 13.07
C GLY A 155 -22.08 23.46 11.92
N MET A 156 -21.29 22.42 12.22
CA MET A 156 -20.43 21.74 11.24
C MET A 156 -21.19 20.62 10.55
N GLY A 157 -22.04 20.97 9.57
CA GLY A 157 -22.71 20.01 8.68
C GLY A 157 -21.85 19.70 7.45
N TYR A 158 -21.68 18.41 7.12
CA TYR A 158 -20.83 17.96 6.00
C TYR A 158 -21.61 17.27 4.88
N GLY A 159 -21.31 17.62 3.63
CA GLY A 159 -21.95 17.02 2.47
C GLY A 159 -21.87 17.90 1.22
N PRO A 160 -22.34 17.41 0.07
CA PRO A 160 -22.50 18.23 -1.13
C PRO A 160 -23.27 19.53 -0.83
N LEU A 161 -22.71 20.68 -1.21
CA LEU A 161 -23.24 22.04 -0.93
C LEU A 161 -23.18 22.50 0.54
N LEU A 162 -22.56 21.72 1.44
CA LEU A 162 -22.26 22.09 2.83
C LEU A 162 -20.74 22.20 3.02
N TYR A 163 -20.23 22.04 4.25
CA TYR A 163 -18.78 21.89 4.43
C TYR A 163 -18.31 20.59 3.78
N GLU A 164 -17.43 20.71 2.79
CA GLU A 164 -16.83 19.55 2.15
C GLU A 164 -15.49 19.22 2.82
N LEU A 165 -15.32 17.95 3.19
CA LEU A 165 -14.01 17.43 3.54
C LEU A 165 -13.16 17.43 2.27
N LEU A 166 -12.24 18.38 2.16
CA LEU A 166 -11.17 18.36 1.17
C LEU A 166 -10.31 17.12 1.41
N CYS A 167 -10.72 16.01 0.80
CA CYS A 167 -9.88 14.84 0.72
C CYS A 167 -8.68 15.23 -0.14
N ASN A 168 -7.47 15.01 0.37
CA ASN A 168 -6.27 15.17 -0.43
C ASN A 168 -6.43 14.33 -1.72
N ALA A 169 -6.56 15.00 -2.86
CA ALA A 169 -6.77 14.36 -4.16
C ALA A 169 -5.62 13.41 -4.53
N LEU A 170 -4.46 13.59 -3.88
CA LEU A 170 -3.25 12.76 -4.01
C LEU A 170 -3.24 11.55 -3.06
N ARG A 171 -4.32 11.30 -2.31
CA ARG A 171 -4.43 10.13 -1.43
C ARG A 171 -4.53 8.82 -2.21
N ARG A 172 -5.11 8.84 -3.41
CA ARG A 172 -5.20 7.65 -4.25
C ARG A 172 -4.00 7.54 -5.20
N ARG A 173 -3.30 6.41 -5.12
CA ARG A 173 -2.08 6.15 -5.91
C ARG A 173 -2.34 6.01 -7.41
N ASP A 174 -3.49 5.47 -7.80
CA ASP A 174 -3.94 5.36 -9.19
C ASP A 174 -3.99 6.73 -9.88
N ARG A 175 -4.65 7.71 -9.24
CA ARG A 175 -4.78 9.07 -9.77
C ARG A 175 -3.44 9.81 -9.79
N LEU A 176 -2.61 9.58 -8.77
CA LEU A 176 -1.27 10.15 -8.71
C LEU A 176 -0.38 9.59 -9.83
N ASN A 177 -0.40 8.28 -10.07
CA ASN A 177 0.32 7.65 -11.18
C ASN A 177 -0.18 8.15 -12.54
N LEU A 178 -1.49 8.36 -12.70
CA LEU A 178 -2.06 8.93 -13.92
C LEU A 178 -1.56 10.36 -14.19
N ILE A 179 -1.53 11.22 -13.17
CA ILE A 179 -1.00 12.59 -13.29
C ILE A 179 0.49 12.56 -13.63
N LYS A 180 1.28 11.74 -12.91
CA LYS A 180 2.72 11.57 -13.19
C LYS A 180 2.94 11.08 -14.62
N GLY A 181 2.20 10.07 -15.05
CA GLY A 181 2.24 9.54 -16.41
C GLY A 181 1.87 10.58 -17.46
N ALA A 182 0.87 11.42 -17.21
CA ALA A 182 0.50 12.51 -18.11
C ALA A 182 1.62 13.55 -18.27
N ASN A 183 2.32 13.91 -17.18
CA ASN A 183 3.46 14.82 -17.24
C ASN A 183 4.65 14.21 -18.01
N VAL A 184 4.96 12.94 -17.77
CA VAL A 184 6.01 12.21 -18.50
C VAL A 184 5.67 12.13 -19.98
N TRP A 185 4.43 11.76 -20.30
CA TRP A 185 3.95 11.69 -21.67
C TRP A 185 4.03 13.04 -22.40
N SER A 186 3.65 14.14 -21.74
CA SER A 186 3.79 15.48 -22.30
C SER A 186 5.24 15.81 -22.63
N SER A 187 6.18 15.37 -21.79
CA SER A 187 7.60 15.66 -21.96
C SER A 187 8.23 14.80 -23.06
N LEU A 188 7.79 13.55 -23.20
CA LEU A 188 8.18 12.67 -24.32
C LEU A 188 7.68 13.19 -25.67
N ARG A 189 6.55 13.88 -25.74
CA ARG A 189 6.09 14.53 -26.98
C ARG A 189 6.98 15.70 -27.42
N LEU A 190 7.67 16.31 -26.48
CA LEU A 190 8.57 17.46 -26.68
C LEU A 190 10.04 17.05 -26.53
N MET A 191 10.37 15.79 -26.83
CA MET A 191 11.70 15.23 -26.65
C MET A 191 12.77 15.94 -27.50
N ASP A 192 12.37 16.61 -28.58
CA ASP A 192 13.26 17.44 -29.41
C ASP A 192 13.59 18.80 -28.78
N GLU A 193 12.77 19.27 -27.83
CA GLU A 193 12.91 20.58 -27.16
C GLU A 193 13.61 20.47 -25.80
N HIS A 194 13.72 19.26 -25.25
CA HIS A 194 14.22 19.02 -23.90
C HIS A 194 15.35 17.97 -23.90
N PRO A 195 16.40 18.16 -23.08
CA PRO A 195 17.47 17.19 -23.00
C PRO A 195 16.97 15.89 -22.35
N VAL A 196 17.47 14.77 -22.85
CA VAL A 196 17.29 13.45 -22.24
C VAL A 196 18.33 13.26 -21.12
N ILE A 197 17.92 12.80 -19.95
CA ILE A 197 18.85 12.37 -18.91
C ILE A 197 19.26 10.92 -19.19
N VAL A 198 20.56 10.67 -19.26
CA VAL A 198 21.11 9.33 -19.38
C VAL A 198 21.90 9.01 -18.15
N ILE A 199 21.53 7.94 -17.46
CA ILE A 199 22.24 7.45 -16.29
C ILE A 199 23.08 6.25 -16.74
N ASP A 200 24.40 6.39 -16.62
CA ASP A 200 25.34 5.32 -16.91
C ASP A 200 25.41 4.36 -15.71
N MET A 201 24.94 3.12 -15.92
CA MET A 201 24.83 2.09 -14.88
C MET A 201 26.03 1.15 -14.83
N GLN A 202 27.08 1.35 -15.65
CA GLN A 202 28.18 0.38 -15.75
C GLN A 202 28.84 0.05 -14.39
N TYR A 203 28.94 1.03 -13.49
CA TYR A 203 29.61 0.89 -12.20
C TYR A 203 28.70 0.45 -11.05
N VAL A 204 27.40 0.41 -11.29
CA VAL A 204 26.44 -0.04 -10.27
C VAL A 204 26.65 -1.54 -9.97
N PHE A 205 27.17 -2.29 -10.93
CA PHE A 205 27.35 -3.74 -10.85
C PHE A 205 28.78 -4.19 -10.51
N ASP A 206 29.70 -3.27 -10.19
CA ASP A 206 31.12 -3.55 -9.94
C ASP A 206 31.44 -4.09 -8.53
N GLY A 207 30.42 -4.42 -7.72
CA GLY A 207 30.58 -5.25 -6.51
C GLY A 207 30.93 -4.53 -5.20
N GLN A 208 30.89 -3.19 -5.14
CA GLN A 208 31.03 -2.45 -3.87
C GLN A 208 29.68 -2.34 -3.12
N HIS A 209 29.32 -3.40 -2.39
CA HIS A 209 28.01 -3.53 -1.72
C HIS A 209 27.60 -2.36 -0.81
N GLU A 210 28.53 -1.70 -0.12
CA GLU A 210 28.19 -0.56 0.75
C GLU A 210 27.73 0.66 -0.06
N LYS A 211 28.43 0.95 -1.18
CA LYS A 211 28.07 2.06 -2.06
C LYS A 211 26.83 1.75 -2.90
N GLU A 212 26.62 0.47 -3.22
CA GLU A 212 25.46 -0.02 -3.98
C GLU A 212 24.13 0.40 -3.34
N ARG A 213 24.00 0.27 -2.01
CA ARG A 213 22.78 0.68 -1.30
C ARG A 213 22.52 2.18 -1.41
N THR A 214 23.55 3.00 -1.26
CA THR A 214 23.43 4.46 -1.35
C THR A 214 23.10 4.89 -2.78
N MET A 215 23.80 4.34 -3.77
CA MET A 215 23.54 4.59 -5.19
C MET A 215 22.11 4.19 -5.58
N ARG A 216 21.64 3.03 -5.12
CA ARG A 216 20.26 2.56 -5.33
C ARG A 216 19.23 3.54 -4.78
N ASN A 217 19.43 4.02 -3.55
CA ASN A 217 18.52 4.97 -2.92
C ASN A 217 18.52 6.32 -3.65
N GLN A 218 19.69 6.84 -4.02
CA GLN A 218 19.82 8.08 -4.79
C GLN A 218 19.17 7.95 -6.18
N LEU A 219 19.33 6.80 -6.84
CA LEU A 219 18.69 6.53 -8.12
C LEU A 219 17.16 6.48 -7.99
N LYS A 220 16.65 5.82 -6.93
CA LYS A 220 15.21 5.83 -6.62
C LYS A 220 14.68 7.23 -6.41
N GLU A 221 15.38 8.02 -5.60
CA GLU A 221 15.00 9.40 -5.32
C GLU A 221 15.03 10.24 -6.60
N CYS A 222 16.08 10.13 -7.42
CA CYS A 222 16.18 10.82 -8.70
C CYS A 222 15.01 10.50 -9.63
N ILE A 223 14.71 9.21 -9.83
CA ILE A 223 13.59 8.78 -10.68
C ILE A 223 12.25 9.27 -10.09
N ASN A 224 12.05 9.16 -8.79
CA ASN A 224 10.81 9.57 -8.14
C ASN A 224 10.60 11.08 -8.17
N GLU A 225 11.64 11.88 -7.87
CA GLU A 225 11.61 13.34 -7.96
C GLU A 225 11.34 13.79 -9.40
N ASN A 226 11.99 13.16 -10.38
CA ASN A 226 11.74 13.44 -11.78
C ASN A 226 10.27 13.16 -12.15
N MET A 227 9.72 11.98 -11.78
CA MET A 227 8.31 11.65 -12.03
C MET A 227 7.32 12.57 -11.29
N CYS A 228 7.70 13.12 -10.15
CA CYS A 228 6.91 14.10 -9.40
C CYS A 228 6.99 15.52 -9.98
N SER A 229 7.96 15.80 -10.86
CA SER A 229 8.12 17.10 -11.49
C SER A 229 6.90 17.45 -12.36
N THR A 230 6.62 18.75 -12.48
CA THR A 230 5.67 19.27 -13.46
C THR A 230 6.17 19.12 -14.89
N ARG A 231 7.49 19.04 -15.06
CA ARG A 231 8.19 18.86 -16.35
C ARG A 231 9.28 17.79 -16.17
N PRO A 232 8.90 16.51 -16.08
CA PRO A 232 9.85 15.41 -16.00
C PRO A 232 10.71 15.36 -17.26
N LEU A 233 12.02 15.18 -17.12
CA LEU A 233 12.86 14.92 -18.28
C LEU A 233 12.82 13.42 -18.62
N PRO A 234 12.86 13.03 -19.91
CA PRO A 234 13.03 11.64 -20.30
C PRO A 234 14.30 11.07 -19.67
N VAL A 235 14.23 9.89 -19.05
CA VAL A 235 15.37 9.24 -18.39
C VAL A 235 15.65 7.91 -19.09
N ILE A 236 16.93 7.66 -19.37
CA ILE A 236 17.41 6.39 -19.91
C ILE A 236 18.46 5.81 -18.95
N LEU A 237 18.28 4.56 -18.55
CA LEU A 237 19.26 3.77 -17.82
C LEU A 237 20.09 3.00 -18.85
N SER A 238 21.35 3.39 -19.05
CA SER A 238 22.26 2.80 -20.03
C SER A 238 23.26 1.84 -19.39
N ASN A 239 23.91 0.98 -20.18
CA ASN A 239 24.84 -0.06 -19.69
C ASN A 239 24.22 -0.99 -18.63
N VAL A 240 22.92 -1.29 -18.74
CA VAL A 240 22.27 -2.25 -17.84
C VAL A 240 22.58 -3.68 -18.31
N PRO A 241 23.18 -4.53 -17.47
CA PRO A 241 23.56 -5.88 -17.87
C PRO A 241 22.32 -6.76 -18.05
N ASP A 242 22.33 -7.58 -19.10
CA ASP A 242 21.27 -8.56 -19.38
C ASP A 242 21.51 -9.90 -18.66
N ASN A 243 21.90 -9.82 -17.38
CA ASN A 243 22.07 -10.98 -16.52
C ASN A 243 21.00 -10.97 -15.42
N GLU A 244 20.93 -12.06 -14.66
CA GLU A 244 19.95 -12.19 -13.58
C GLU A 244 20.13 -11.08 -12.53
N ASN A 245 21.36 -10.65 -12.26
CA ASN A 245 21.66 -9.55 -11.34
C ASN A 245 21.05 -8.22 -11.80
N GLY A 246 21.16 -7.87 -13.09
CA GLY A 246 20.55 -6.67 -13.64
C GLY A 246 19.03 -6.68 -13.55
N LYS A 247 18.41 -7.84 -13.82
CA LYS A 247 16.95 -8.00 -13.69
C LYS A 247 16.49 -7.90 -12.23
N LEU A 248 17.17 -8.60 -11.32
CA LEU A 248 16.92 -8.52 -9.88
C LEU A 248 17.07 -7.08 -9.37
N TYR A 249 18.09 -6.37 -9.85
CA TYR A 249 18.32 -4.98 -9.46
C TYR A 249 17.14 -4.08 -9.91
N MET A 250 16.67 -4.24 -11.14
CA MET A 250 15.53 -3.45 -11.63
C MET A 250 14.22 -3.79 -10.91
N GLU A 251 13.91 -5.08 -10.73
CA GLU A 251 12.63 -5.54 -10.18
C GLU A 251 12.54 -5.40 -8.65
N LYS A 252 13.59 -5.80 -7.94
CA LYS A 252 13.60 -5.85 -6.46
C LYS A 252 14.29 -4.64 -5.85
N ASP A 253 15.39 -4.19 -6.44
CA ASP A 253 16.18 -3.14 -5.83
C ASP A 253 15.65 -1.75 -6.14
N LEU A 254 15.11 -1.48 -7.33
CA LEU A 254 14.54 -0.16 -7.67
C LEU A 254 13.04 -0.01 -7.35
N ASP A 255 12.33 -1.07 -6.97
CA ASP A 255 10.91 -1.08 -6.59
C ASP A 255 9.89 -0.56 -7.64
N PHE A 256 10.34 -0.06 -8.80
CA PHE A 256 9.44 0.44 -9.86
C PHE A 256 8.98 -0.68 -10.80
N TRP A 257 9.94 -1.46 -11.33
CA TRP A 257 9.71 -2.53 -12.33
C TRP A 257 9.15 -3.83 -11.74
N GLY A 258 8.96 -3.91 -10.42
CA GLY A 258 8.29 -5.02 -9.73
C GLY A 258 6.98 -4.61 -9.05
N SER A 259 6.49 -3.39 -9.27
CA SER A 259 5.32 -2.87 -8.56
C SER A 259 3.99 -3.36 -9.15
N GLU A 260 2.97 -3.53 -8.29
CA GLU A 260 1.61 -3.93 -8.68
C GLU A 260 0.99 -2.98 -9.73
N PHE A 261 1.41 -1.71 -9.73
CA PHE A 261 0.89 -0.66 -10.61
C PHE A 261 1.86 -0.26 -11.72
N GLN A 262 2.85 -1.11 -12.05
CA GLN A 262 3.81 -0.83 -13.12
C GLN A 262 3.12 -0.47 -14.44
N HIS A 263 2.03 -1.15 -14.77
CA HIS A 263 1.22 -0.90 -15.97
C HIS A 263 0.59 0.51 -16.03
N GLN A 264 0.61 1.27 -14.93
CA GLN A 264 0.06 2.62 -14.83
C GLN A 264 1.15 3.70 -14.80
N MET A 265 2.42 3.32 -14.89
CA MET A 265 3.57 4.23 -14.84
C MET A 265 4.31 4.24 -16.17
N ILE A 266 4.76 5.42 -16.57
CA ILE A 266 5.77 5.55 -17.64
C ILE A 266 7.13 5.59 -16.94
N LEU A 267 7.85 4.48 -17.03
CA LEU A 267 9.15 4.31 -16.40
C LEU A 267 10.29 4.72 -17.35
N PRO A 268 11.49 4.99 -16.81
CA PRO A 268 12.69 5.20 -17.62
C PRO A 268 12.94 4.07 -18.63
N ASP A 269 13.51 4.40 -19.78
CA ASP A 269 13.94 3.38 -20.74
C ASP A 269 15.18 2.66 -20.20
N VAL A 270 15.26 1.35 -20.47
CA VAL A 270 16.38 0.51 -20.02
C VAL A 270 17.12 -0.02 -21.23
N GLU A 271 18.37 0.39 -21.37
CA GLU A 271 19.22 0.07 -22.51
C GLU A 271 20.50 -0.65 -22.08
N LYS A 272 20.87 -1.64 -22.90
CA LYS A 272 22.09 -2.45 -22.71
C LYS A 272 23.32 -1.81 -23.36
N VAL A 273 23.09 -0.77 -24.17
CA VAL A 273 24.12 -0.11 -24.97
C VAL A 273 24.72 1.07 -24.20
N SER A 274 25.83 1.59 -24.72
CA SER A 274 26.49 2.77 -24.17
C SER A 274 25.56 3.99 -24.15
N PRO A 275 25.81 4.98 -23.26
CA PRO A 275 25.01 6.20 -23.17
C PRO A 275 24.77 6.86 -24.53
N ARG A 276 25.81 6.98 -25.34
CA ARG A 276 25.74 7.56 -26.68
C ARG A 276 24.81 6.80 -27.63
N ALA A 277 24.93 5.47 -27.67
CA ALA A 277 24.08 4.64 -28.53
C ALA A 277 22.61 4.69 -28.07
N ALA A 278 22.38 4.75 -26.75
CA ALA A 278 21.04 4.90 -26.18
C ALA A 278 20.39 6.24 -26.59
N VAL A 279 21.14 7.35 -26.55
CA VAL A 279 20.65 8.66 -27.02
C VAL A 279 20.34 8.65 -28.51
N ILE A 280 21.20 8.06 -29.34
CA ILE A 280 20.96 7.96 -30.79
C ILE A 280 19.66 7.20 -31.05
N LYS A 281 19.43 6.09 -30.35
CA LYS A 281 18.22 5.28 -30.48
C LYS A 281 16.97 6.05 -30.05
N ALA A 282 17.04 6.79 -28.95
CA ALA A 282 15.91 7.52 -28.40
C ALA A 282 15.56 8.80 -29.17
N THR A 283 16.57 9.53 -29.65
CA THR A 283 16.38 10.83 -30.33
C THR A 283 16.38 10.74 -31.85
N GLY A 284 16.84 9.63 -32.43
CA GLY A 284 17.03 9.48 -33.88
C GLY A 284 18.17 10.32 -34.46
N LYS A 285 18.88 11.12 -33.65
CA LYS A 285 19.99 11.98 -34.09
C LYS A 285 21.25 11.14 -34.27
N THR A 286 21.89 11.25 -35.44
CA THR A 286 23.13 10.51 -35.76
C THR A 286 24.35 11.02 -34.98
N ASN A 287 24.36 12.29 -34.60
CA ASN A 287 25.44 12.89 -33.81
C ASN A 287 24.89 13.78 -32.69
N PRO A 288 24.34 13.18 -31.61
CA PRO A 288 23.76 13.94 -30.53
C PRO A 288 24.84 14.67 -29.73
N LYS A 289 24.53 15.90 -29.34
CA LYS A 289 25.32 16.69 -28.40
C LYS A 289 25.03 16.22 -26.98
N ILE A 290 25.96 15.46 -26.43
CA ILE A 290 25.88 14.92 -25.07
C ILE A 290 26.76 15.77 -24.15
N VAL A 291 26.19 16.23 -23.05
CA VAL A 291 26.91 16.95 -21.99
C VAL A 291 27.07 16.03 -20.80
N TYR A 292 28.32 15.74 -20.46
CA TYR A 292 28.66 14.93 -19.31
C TYR A 292 28.80 15.77 -18.06
N ILE A 293 28.06 15.43 -17.00
CA ILE A 293 28.11 16.16 -15.74
C ILE A 293 29.12 15.46 -14.83
N SER A 294 30.16 16.20 -14.45
CA SER A 294 31.23 15.71 -13.59
C SER A 294 31.67 16.78 -12.59
N GLN A 295 31.99 16.36 -11.37
CA GLN A 295 32.64 17.23 -10.39
C GLN A 295 34.03 17.72 -10.84
N TYR A 296 34.66 17.01 -11.78
CA TYR A 296 35.96 17.37 -12.34
C TYR A 296 35.86 18.23 -13.61
N ALA A 297 34.65 18.69 -13.96
CA ALA A 297 34.46 19.51 -15.15
C ALA A 297 35.11 20.90 -14.99
N MET A 298 35.85 21.33 -16.02
CA MET A 298 36.43 22.68 -16.06
C MET A 298 35.40 23.76 -16.42
N LYS A 299 34.26 23.36 -16.99
CA LYS A 299 33.19 24.27 -17.42
C LYS A 299 32.02 24.15 -16.48
N MET A 300 31.59 25.29 -15.94
CA MET A 300 30.37 25.37 -15.15
C MET A 300 29.14 25.31 -16.06
N LEU A 301 28.09 24.67 -15.54
CA LEU A 301 26.81 24.56 -16.21
C LEU A 301 26.01 25.81 -15.87
N ASP A 302 25.90 26.72 -16.82
CA ASP A 302 25.24 28.01 -16.66
C ASP A 302 24.06 28.14 -17.64
N GLY A 303 22.85 28.22 -17.09
CA GLY A 303 21.60 28.35 -17.83
C GLY A 303 21.01 27.03 -18.38
N PRO A 304 19.91 27.15 -19.15
CA PRO A 304 19.22 25.99 -19.72
C PRO A 304 20.12 25.26 -20.72
N LEU A 305 20.20 23.94 -20.58
CA LEU A 305 21.02 23.09 -21.45
C LEU A 305 20.52 23.12 -22.89
N LYS A 306 21.38 23.62 -23.79
CA LYS A 306 21.24 23.44 -25.25
C LYS A 306 21.98 22.18 -25.68
N ALA A 307 21.54 21.03 -25.18
CA ALA A 307 22.09 19.72 -25.53
C ALA A 307 20.96 18.73 -25.78
N ASP A 308 21.27 17.67 -26.53
CA ASP A 308 20.33 16.60 -26.80
C ASP A 308 20.22 15.64 -25.61
N ALA A 309 21.31 15.50 -24.84
CA ALA A 309 21.32 14.70 -23.63
C ALA A 309 22.29 15.20 -22.56
N CYS A 310 21.94 14.92 -21.30
CA CYS A 310 22.81 15.03 -20.13
C CYS A 310 23.19 13.63 -19.67
N GLU A 311 24.48 13.33 -19.63
CA GLU A 311 24.97 12.07 -19.08
C GLU A 311 25.38 12.27 -17.62
N LEU A 312 24.75 11.49 -16.75
CA LEU A 312 25.07 11.32 -15.34
C LEU A 312 25.76 9.98 -15.18
N ARG A 313 27.01 10.00 -14.76
CA ARG A 313 27.70 8.77 -14.38
C ARG A 313 27.51 8.54 -12.90
N SER A 314 27.27 7.28 -12.55
CA SER A 314 27.31 6.80 -11.18
C SER A 314 28.73 7.01 -10.63
N PHE A 315 28.96 8.18 -10.02
CA PHE A 315 30.22 8.55 -9.38
C PHE A 315 30.00 8.71 -7.89
N PHE A 316 30.42 7.72 -7.10
CA PHE A 316 30.82 7.88 -5.70
C PHE A 316 31.84 6.80 -5.29
#